data_AF-A0A4R8CKC4-F1
#
_entry.id   AF-A0A4R8CKC4-F1
#
_cell.length_a   1.000
_cell.length_b   1.000
_cell.length_c   1.000
_cell.angle_alpha   90.00
_cell.angle_beta   90.00
_cell.angle_gamma   90.00
#
_symmetry.space_group_name_H-M   'P 1'
#
loop_
_entity.id
_entity.type
_entity.pdbx_description
1 polymer ?
#
loop_
_entity_poly.entity_id
_entity_poly.type
_entity_poly.pdbx_seq_one_letter_code
_entity_poly.pdbx_strand_id
1 'polypeptide(L)'
;MRRSTFSPEPDCAIAQSLGVIGDGWELLVVRDLARGLERFDQLAESLHISRKVLTERLNGLLESGIVSRSAYQERPTRYAYQLTERGRALLPVLVALQDWGDRWLLGDGSLSGTNSKDEPPAHRLHELVGQRVPYVALPSIAGTAVDVVDTDARATVLFGYPATGRPTPLPDGWDEIAGASGCTLENRLFAGRYDEFAARGIAVRGVSTQRTDEQQAFARAEEIPHLLLSDLDLELVAALRLPTFRAGGYERLKRVILVIGADRVVQAVRYPVVDIADAVEWAFTTA
;
A
#
# COMPACT_ATOMS: atom_id res chain seq x y z
N MET A 1 26.21 -14.25 15.59
CA MET A 1 25.90 -15.26 16.62
C MET A 1 24.42 -15.59 16.44
N ARG A 2 24.06 -16.78 15.90
CA ARG A 2 22.65 -17.16 15.73
C ARG A 2 21.98 -17.11 17.10
N ARG A 3 20.96 -16.25 17.27
CA ARG A 3 20.11 -16.30 18.48
C ARG A 3 19.61 -17.74 18.61
N SER A 4 19.70 -18.27 19.83
CA SER A 4 19.24 -19.62 20.18
C SER A 4 17.87 -19.89 19.58
N THR A 5 17.70 -21.05 18.96
CA THR A 5 16.44 -21.53 18.40
C THR A 5 15.29 -21.24 19.37
N PHE A 6 14.37 -20.37 18.96
CA PHE A 6 13.21 -19.95 19.75
C PHE A 6 12.26 -21.11 20.10
N SER A 7 12.47 -22.30 19.54
CA SER A 7 11.65 -23.47 19.79
C SER A 7 12.49 -24.75 19.85
N PRO A 8 12.12 -25.74 20.69
CA PRO A 8 12.62 -27.10 20.59
C PRO A 8 12.10 -27.83 19.34
N GLU A 9 11.12 -27.27 18.63
CA GLU A 9 10.57 -27.80 17.37
C GLU A 9 11.36 -27.26 16.17
N PRO A 10 12.22 -28.07 15.52
CA PRO A 10 13.06 -27.60 14.42
C PRO A 10 12.25 -27.09 13.21
N ASP A 11 11.05 -27.64 13.00
CA ASP A 11 10.17 -27.34 11.87
C ASP A 11 9.18 -26.18 12.14
N CYS A 12 9.28 -25.51 13.28
CA CYS A 12 8.42 -24.37 13.59
C CYS A 12 8.80 -23.13 12.75
N ALA A 13 8.14 -22.93 11.61
CA ALA A 13 8.42 -21.82 10.69
C ALA A 13 8.28 -20.42 11.33
N ILE A 14 7.41 -20.27 12.34
CA ILE A 14 7.27 -19.03 13.11
C ILE A 14 8.56 -18.75 13.89
N ALA A 15 9.07 -19.73 14.65
CA ALA A 15 10.31 -19.60 15.39
C ALA A 15 11.52 -19.34 14.48
N GLN A 16 11.57 -19.99 13.31
CA GLN A 16 12.60 -19.74 12.30
C GLN A 16 12.52 -18.31 11.74
N SER A 17 11.31 -17.82 11.47
CA SER A 17 11.08 -16.44 11.01
C SER A 17 11.51 -15.41 12.05
N LEU A 18 11.18 -15.62 13.34
CA LEU A 18 11.64 -14.76 14.44
C LEU A 18 13.16 -14.75 14.61
N GLY A 19 13.85 -15.80 14.18
CA GLY A 19 15.31 -15.81 14.06
C GLY A 19 15.88 -14.79 13.07
N VAL A 20 15.05 -14.31 12.13
CA VAL A 20 15.42 -13.38 11.05
C VAL A 20 14.83 -11.99 11.25
N ILE A 21 13.57 -11.89 11.68
CA ILE A 21 12.81 -10.63 11.77
C ILE A 21 12.29 -10.33 13.18
N GLY A 22 12.77 -11.05 14.20
CA GLY A 22 12.28 -10.94 15.57
C GLY A 22 12.86 -9.79 16.38
N ASP A 23 13.90 -9.10 15.90
CA ASP A 23 14.36 -7.84 16.48
C ASP A 23 13.58 -6.71 15.78
N GLY A 24 12.61 -6.08 16.45
CA GLY A 24 11.61 -5.22 15.80
C GLY A 24 12.12 -4.18 14.78
N TRP A 25 13.40 -3.80 14.83
CA TRP A 25 14.09 -2.99 13.83
C TRP A 25 14.13 -3.59 12.42
N GLU A 26 14.20 -4.90 12.25
CA GLU A 26 14.23 -5.52 10.91
C GLU A 26 12.96 -5.17 10.12
N LEU A 27 11.79 -5.32 10.73
CA LEU A 27 10.52 -4.96 10.11
C LEU A 27 10.37 -3.45 9.89
N LEU A 28 10.94 -2.61 10.75
CA LEU A 28 10.93 -1.16 10.55
C LEU A 28 11.85 -0.73 9.39
N VAL A 29 12.99 -1.41 9.18
CA VAL A 29 13.82 -1.21 7.98
C VAL A 29 13.06 -1.65 6.73
N VAL A 30 12.39 -2.81 6.76
CA VAL A 30 11.56 -3.27 5.63
C VAL A 30 10.45 -2.27 5.31
N ARG A 31 9.77 -1.73 6.34
CA ARG A 31 8.75 -0.67 6.19
C ARG A 31 9.31 0.56 5.48
N ASP A 32 10.48 1.02 5.87
CA ASP A 32 11.08 2.23 5.30
C ASP A 32 11.58 2.01 3.87
N LEU A 33 12.11 0.81 3.57
CA LEU A 33 12.47 0.43 2.20
C LEU A 33 11.23 0.33 1.31
N ALA A 34 10.11 -0.20 1.81
CA ALA A 34 8.84 -0.23 1.08
C ALA A 34 8.31 1.19 0.77
N ARG A 35 8.62 2.17 1.62
CA ARG A 35 8.35 3.61 1.40
C ARG A 35 9.29 4.27 0.39
N GLY A 36 10.28 3.55 -0.14
CA GLY A 36 11.29 4.07 -1.07
C GLY A 36 12.48 4.75 -0.40
N LEU A 37 12.72 4.55 0.91
CA LEU A 37 13.92 5.06 1.58
C LEU A 37 15.11 4.13 1.31
N GLU A 38 15.76 4.31 0.17
CA GLU A 38 16.82 3.40 -0.28
C GLU A 38 18.22 3.73 0.26
N ARG A 39 18.44 4.91 0.84
CA ARG A 39 19.78 5.33 1.30
C ARG A 39 19.95 5.15 2.80
N PHE A 40 21.17 4.79 3.21
CA PHE A 40 21.53 4.60 4.62
C PHE A 40 21.15 5.80 5.51
N ASP A 41 21.47 7.02 5.07
CA ASP A 41 21.20 8.22 5.88
C ASP A 41 19.70 8.50 6.03
N GLN A 42 18.90 8.20 4.98
CA GLN A 42 17.44 8.31 5.05
C GLN A 42 16.84 7.31 6.03
N LEU A 43 17.32 6.07 6.01
CA LEU A 43 16.90 5.03 6.95
C LEU A 43 17.29 5.40 8.39
N ALA A 44 18.51 5.90 8.61
CA ALA A 44 18.97 6.30 9.95
C ALA A 44 18.15 7.46 10.51
N GLU A 45 17.84 8.46 9.67
CA GLU A 45 17.03 9.62 10.03
C GLU A 45 15.58 9.20 10.34
N SER A 46 14.94 8.43 9.45
CA SER A 46 13.56 7.96 9.63
C SER A 46 13.40 7.11 10.89
N LEU A 47 14.30 6.15 11.12
CA LEU A 47 14.22 5.22 12.24
C LEU A 47 14.69 5.81 13.57
N HIS A 48 15.40 6.94 13.57
CA HIS A 48 15.98 7.56 14.76
C HIS A 48 16.89 6.60 15.56
N ILE A 49 17.67 5.77 14.85
CA ILE A 49 18.60 4.80 15.46
C ILE A 49 20.06 5.14 15.21
N SER A 50 20.95 4.62 16.06
CA SER A 50 22.38 4.77 15.83
C SER A 50 22.82 4.11 14.53
N ARG A 51 23.79 4.72 13.83
CA ARG A 51 24.38 4.15 12.61
C ARG A 51 24.94 2.73 12.82
N LYS A 52 25.47 2.46 14.02
CA LYS A 52 25.98 1.13 14.39
C LYS A 52 24.86 0.09 14.36
N VAL A 53 23.74 0.36 15.04
CA VAL A 53 22.57 -0.53 15.06
C VAL A 53 22.01 -0.71 13.65
N LEU A 54 21.84 0.36 12.88
CA LEU A 54 21.35 0.25 11.50
C LEU A 54 22.27 -0.63 10.63
N THR A 55 23.59 -0.48 10.77
CA THR A 55 24.56 -1.32 10.05
C THR A 55 24.40 -2.79 10.40
N GLU A 56 24.29 -3.13 11.69
CA GLU A 56 24.08 -4.50 12.14
C GLU A 56 22.78 -5.09 11.58
N ARG A 57 21.68 -4.34 11.59
CA ARG A 57 20.38 -4.79 11.08
C ARG A 57 20.39 -4.95 9.56
N LEU A 58 20.94 -4.00 8.81
CA LEU A 58 21.07 -4.11 7.36
C LEU A 58 21.95 -5.30 6.95
N ASN A 59 23.04 -5.58 7.68
CA ASN A 59 23.86 -6.75 7.41
C ASN A 59 23.07 -8.05 7.60
N GLY A 60 22.29 -8.19 8.68
CA GLY A 60 21.41 -9.35 8.88
C GLY A 60 20.35 -9.50 7.78
N LEU A 61 19.76 -8.40 7.32
CA LEU A 61 18.80 -8.40 6.22
C LEU A 61 19.43 -8.74 4.86
N LEU A 62 20.69 -8.35 4.63
CA LEU A 62 21.47 -8.72 3.46
C LEU A 62 21.84 -10.22 3.49
N GLU A 63 22.34 -10.71 4.63
CA GLU A 63 22.72 -12.11 4.82
C GLU A 63 21.52 -13.06 4.66
N SER A 64 20.34 -12.64 5.11
CA SER A 64 19.09 -13.39 4.94
C SER A 64 18.46 -13.23 3.55
N GLY A 65 18.99 -12.37 2.68
CA GLY A 65 18.47 -12.12 1.34
C GLY A 65 17.11 -11.41 1.33
N ILE A 66 16.74 -10.71 2.40
CA ILE A 66 15.55 -9.85 2.47
C ILE A 66 15.82 -8.52 1.76
N VAL A 67 17.04 -8.02 1.91
CA VAL A 67 17.52 -6.80 1.28
C VAL A 67 18.63 -7.13 0.31
N SER A 68 18.69 -6.41 -0.79
CA SER A 68 19.83 -6.36 -1.71
C SER A 68 20.44 -4.96 -1.69
N ARG A 69 21.69 -4.85 -2.14
CA ARG A 69 22.42 -3.58 -2.17
C ARG A 69 23.12 -3.38 -3.51
N SER A 70 22.89 -2.24 -4.13
CA SER A 70 23.52 -1.84 -5.40
C SER A 70 24.31 -0.54 -5.22
N ALA A 71 25.49 -0.44 -5.86
CA ALA A 71 26.25 0.80 -5.86
C ALA A 71 25.64 1.77 -6.89
N TYR A 72 25.29 2.99 -6.48
CA TYR A 72 24.80 4.04 -7.39
C TYR A 72 25.83 5.13 -7.65
N GLN A 73 26.93 5.12 -6.90
CA GLN A 73 28.06 6.04 -7.05
C GLN A 73 29.32 5.27 -6.66
N GLU A 74 30.42 5.44 -7.39
CA GLU A 74 31.66 4.70 -7.12
C GLU A 74 32.68 5.49 -6.29
N ARG A 75 32.65 6.84 -6.34
CA ARG A 75 33.66 7.71 -5.69
C ARG A 75 33.02 8.89 -4.93
N PRO A 76 32.97 8.88 -3.58
CA PRO A 76 33.06 7.68 -2.74
C PRO A 76 31.95 6.69 -3.07
N THR A 77 32.17 5.40 -2.80
CA THR A 77 31.15 4.37 -3.08
C THR A 77 29.92 4.59 -2.22
N ARG A 78 28.75 4.74 -2.83
CA ARG A 78 27.47 4.86 -2.14
C ARG A 78 26.52 3.78 -2.62
N TYR A 79 25.73 3.29 -1.68
CA TYR A 79 24.86 2.16 -1.89
C TYR A 79 23.39 2.54 -1.70
N ALA A 80 22.55 1.98 -2.55
CA ALA A 80 21.11 1.91 -2.37
C ALA A 80 20.73 0.52 -1.88
N TYR A 81 19.75 0.46 -0.99
CA TYR A 81 19.19 -0.76 -0.44
C TYR A 81 17.78 -0.95 -1.01
N GLN A 82 17.47 -2.18 -1.41
CA GLN A 82 16.19 -2.51 -2.04
C GLN A 82 15.68 -3.84 -1.52
N LEU A 83 14.36 -3.95 -1.32
CA LEU A 83 13.73 -5.22 -1.00
C LEU A 83 13.91 -6.19 -2.16
N THR A 84 14.30 -7.43 -1.84
CA THR A 84 14.21 -8.56 -2.77
C THR A 84 12.76 -9.04 -2.86
N GLU A 85 12.49 -10.03 -3.71
CA GLU A 85 11.20 -10.75 -3.69
C GLU A 85 10.90 -11.32 -2.29
N ARG A 86 11.90 -11.93 -1.65
CA ARG A 86 11.78 -12.44 -0.27
C ARG A 86 11.47 -11.33 0.73
N GLY A 87 12.01 -10.13 0.54
CA GLY A 87 11.69 -8.98 1.39
C GLY A 87 10.31 -8.40 1.14
N ARG A 88 9.85 -8.35 -0.12
CA ARG A 88 8.48 -7.96 -0.46
C ARG A 88 7.44 -8.93 0.10
N ALA A 89 7.76 -10.21 0.22
CA ALA A 89 6.89 -11.20 0.87
C ALA A 89 6.61 -10.92 2.36
N LEU A 90 7.32 -9.97 2.99
CA LEU A 90 7.05 -9.51 4.36
C LEU A 90 6.04 -8.36 4.44
N LEU A 91 5.65 -7.76 3.31
CA LEU A 91 4.71 -6.62 3.32
C LEU A 91 3.33 -6.99 3.92
N PRO A 92 2.74 -8.16 3.64
CA PRO A 92 1.52 -8.59 4.34
C PRO A 92 1.69 -8.71 5.87
N VAL A 93 2.89 -9.05 6.36
CA VAL A 93 3.18 -9.08 7.80
C VAL A 93 3.17 -7.68 8.38
N LEU A 94 3.70 -6.68 7.66
CA LEU A 94 3.63 -5.28 8.08
C LEU A 94 2.19 -4.77 8.15
N VAL A 95 1.35 -5.13 7.17
CA VAL A 95 -0.06 -4.74 7.16
C VAL A 95 -0.81 -5.38 8.32
N ALA A 96 -0.60 -6.68 8.57
CA ALA A 96 -1.21 -7.36 9.71
C ALA A 96 -0.74 -6.78 11.06
N LEU A 97 0.54 -6.43 11.18
CA LEU A 97 1.09 -5.77 12.37
C LEU A 97 0.49 -4.37 12.55
N GLN A 98 0.28 -3.65 11.45
CA GLN A 98 -0.37 -2.34 11.44
C GLN A 98 -1.84 -2.45 11.88
N ASP A 99 -2.63 -3.38 11.32
CA ASP A 99 -4.03 -3.60 11.75
C ASP A 99 -4.10 -3.96 13.25
N TRP A 100 -3.22 -4.84 13.71
CA TRP A 100 -3.16 -5.20 15.13
C TRP A 100 -2.85 -3.98 16.02
N GLY A 101 -1.86 -3.16 15.64
CA GLY A 101 -1.49 -1.95 16.37
C GLY A 101 -2.58 -0.88 16.35
N ASP A 102 -3.18 -0.64 15.18
CA ASP A 102 -4.29 0.30 15.01
C ASP A 102 -5.50 -0.12 15.85
N ARG A 103 -5.76 -1.43 15.98
CA ARG A 103 -6.87 -1.97 16.77
C ARG A 103 -6.62 -1.95 18.28
N TRP A 104 -5.49 -2.51 18.73
CA TRP A 104 -5.28 -2.86 20.14
C TRP A 104 -4.42 -1.87 20.91
N LEU A 105 -3.58 -1.08 20.22
CA LEU A 105 -2.70 -0.09 20.87
C LEU A 105 -3.20 1.34 20.69
N LEU A 106 -3.74 1.66 19.52
CA LEU A 106 -4.22 3.01 19.18
C LEU A 106 -5.74 3.15 19.21
N GLY A 107 -6.46 2.03 19.10
CA GLY A 107 -7.91 1.94 19.10
C GLY A 107 -8.47 1.36 20.39
N ASP A 108 -9.74 0.98 20.35
CA ASP A 108 -10.51 0.42 21.47
C ASP A 108 -10.67 -1.11 21.39
N GLY A 109 -9.93 -1.78 20.50
CA GLY A 109 -10.03 -3.21 20.24
C GLY A 109 -11.11 -3.61 19.23
N SER A 110 -11.92 -2.67 18.71
CA SER A 110 -12.97 -2.95 17.73
C SER A 110 -12.45 -3.20 16.30
N LEU A 111 -13.30 -3.77 15.43
CA LEU A 111 -12.94 -4.08 14.04
C LEU A 111 -12.58 -2.82 13.26
N SER A 112 -11.57 -2.92 12.40
CA SER A 112 -11.02 -1.81 11.60
C SER A 112 -11.92 -1.33 10.46
N GLY A 113 -13.13 -1.88 10.28
CA GLY A 113 -14.08 -1.52 9.22
C GLY A 113 -14.82 -0.18 9.45
N THR A 114 -14.13 0.81 10.00
CA THR A 114 -14.61 2.17 10.29
C THR A 114 -14.34 3.12 9.12
N ASN A 115 -15.09 4.22 9.04
CA ASN A 115 -14.91 5.28 8.04
C ASN A 115 -15.14 6.64 8.70
N SER A 116 -14.22 7.03 9.60
CA SER A 116 -14.35 8.24 10.42
C SER A 116 -13.14 9.16 10.21
N LYS A 117 -13.33 10.46 10.41
CA LYS A 117 -12.22 11.43 10.36
C LYS A 117 -11.33 11.37 11.60
N ASP A 118 -11.85 10.83 12.71
CA ASP A 118 -11.18 10.83 14.01
C ASP A 118 -10.44 9.51 14.30
N GLU A 119 -10.40 8.57 13.33
CA GLU A 119 -9.72 7.29 13.50
C GLU A 119 -8.21 7.39 13.27
N PRO A 120 -7.36 6.58 13.94
CA PRO A 120 -5.90 6.66 13.81
C PRO A 120 -5.37 6.61 12.36
N PRO A 121 -5.95 5.79 11.45
CA PRO A 121 -5.53 5.81 10.05
C PRO A 121 -5.78 7.13 9.31
N ALA A 122 -6.75 7.96 9.72
CA ALA A 122 -7.07 9.22 9.05
C ALA A 122 -5.90 10.21 9.13
N HIS A 123 -5.24 10.33 10.29
CA HIS A 123 -4.06 11.18 10.44
C HIS A 123 -2.93 10.73 9.51
N ARG A 124 -2.61 9.43 9.50
CA ARG A 124 -1.53 8.89 8.65
C ARG A 124 -1.75 9.15 7.17
N LEU A 125 -3.00 9.08 6.71
CA LEU A 125 -3.33 9.35 5.31
C LEU A 125 -3.13 10.82 4.96
N HIS A 126 -3.58 11.76 5.80
CA HIS A 126 -3.39 13.19 5.52
C HIS A 126 -1.91 13.61 5.58
N GLU A 127 -1.10 12.95 6.41
CA GLU A 127 0.36 13.13 6.44
C GLU A 127 1.08 12.68 5.16
N LEU A 128 0.39 11.98 4.24
CA LEU A 128 0.96 11.67 2.92
C LEU A 128 1.10 12.93 2.06
N VAL A 129 0.35 14.00 2.29
CA VAL A 129 0.49 15.24 1.50
C VAL A 129 1.92 15.77 1.63
N GLY A 130 2.55 16.04 0.48
CA GLY A 130 3.96 16.43 0.37
C GLY A 130 4.96 15.26 0.40
N GLN A 131 4.51 14.04 0.69
CA GLN A 131 5.34 12.84 0.61
C GLN A 131 5.42 12.32 -0.83
N ARG A 132 6.53 11.65 -1.15
CA ARG A 132 6.73 11.00 -2.44
C ARG A 132 6.19 9.58 -2.42
N VAL A 133 5.41 9.21 -3.44
CA VAL A 133 4.99 7.83 -3.70
C VAL A 133 6.17 7.09 -4.33
N PRO A 134 6.60 5.92 -3.79
CA PRO A 134 7.65 5.13 -4.40
C PRO A 134 7.19 4.54 -5.74
N TYR A 135 8.13 4.03 -6.54
CA TYR A 135 7.77 3.25 -7.72
C TYR A 135 7.15 1.92 -7.26
N VAL A 136 5.88 1.70 -7.60
CA VAL A 136 5.15 0.46 -7.28
C VAL A 136 4.39 0.04 -8.53
N ALA A 137 4.85 -1.04 -9.16
CA ALA A 137 4.19 -1.59 -10.35
C ALA A 137 3.26 -2.73 -9.95
N LEU A 138 1.97 -2.56 -10.17
CA LEU A 138 0.94 -3.54 -9.79
C LEU A 138 0.38 -4.23 -11.04
N PRO A 139 0.08 -5.54 -10.99
CA PRO A 139 -0.67 -6.22 -12.04
C PRO A 139 -1.96 -5.47 -12.37
N SER A 140 -2.23 -5.25 -13.65
CA SER A 140 -3.39 -4.48 -14.11
C SER A 140 -4.35 -5.28 -14.97
N ILE A 141 -5.54 -4.72 -15.20
CA ILE A 141 -6.51 -5.29 -16.14
C ILE A 141 -5.99 -5.39 -17.58
N ALA A 142 -4.94 -4.64 -17.94
CA ALA A 142 -4.29 -4.75 -19.25
C ALA A 142 -3.38 -5.99 -19.40
N GLY A 143 -3.22 -6.80 -18.34
CA GLY A 143 -2.38 -8.00 -18.36
C GLY A 143 -0.88 -7.75 -18.13
N THR A 144 -0.50 -6.50 -17.89
CA THR A 144 0.86 -6.10 -17.52
C THR A 144 0.88 -5.43 -16.16
N ALA A 145 2.02 -5.45 -15.48
CA ALA A 145 2.23 -4.61 -14.32
C ALA A 145 2.40 -3.15 -14.75
N VAL A 146 1.76 -2.22 -14.05
CA VAL A 146 1.83 -0.78 -14.35
C VAL A 146 2.10 -0.02 -13.06
N ASP A 147 2.99 0.97 -13.12
CA ASP A 147 3.27 1.87 -12.00
C ASP A 147 1.99 2.55 -11.52
N VAL A 148 1.77 2.66 -10.21
CA VAL A 148 0.62 3.36 -9.62
C VAL A 148 0.62 4.86 -9.93
N VAL A 149 1.78 5.45 -10.24
CA VAL A 149 1.88 6.85 -10.69
C VAL A 149 2.18 6.88 -12.18
N ASP A 150 1.33 7.57 -12.93
CA ASP A 150 1.60 7.92 -14.33
C ASP A 150 2.44 9.20 -14.38
N THR A 151 3.72 9.09 -14.71
CA THR A 151 4.63 10.23 -14.78
C THR A 151 4.57 10.99 -16.10
N ASP A 152 3.89 10.45 -17.11
CA ASP A 152 3.66 11.12 -18.40
C ASP A 152 2.40 11.99 -18.35
N ALA A 153 1.47 11.66 -17.45
CA ALA A 153 0.32 12.50 -17.12
C ALA A 153 0.72 13.71 -16.27
N ARG A 154 -0.06 14.80 -16.35
CA ARG A 154 0.10 15.98 -15.47
C ARG A 154 -0.05 15.60 -14.00
N ALA A 155 -1.03 14.76 -13.70
CA ALA A 155 -1.30 14.22 -12.38
C ALA A 155 -1.94 12.83 -12.53
N THR A 156 -1.85 12.04 -11.46
CA THR A 156 -2.55 10.77 -11.30
C THR A 156 -3.56 10.88 -10.18
N VAL A 157 -4.83 10.61 -10.47
CA VAL A 157 -5.85 10.31 -9.47
C VAL A 157 -5.83 8.80 -9.21
N LEU A 158 -5.34 8.43 -8.02
CA LEU A 158 -5.28 7.06 -7.55
C LEU A 158 -6.38 6.86 -6.51
N PHE A 159 -7.40 6.06 -6.83
CA PHE A 159 -8.48 5.76 -5.90
C PHE A 159 -8.45 4.29 -5.47
N GLY A 160 -8.48 4.07 -4.16
CA GLY A 160 -8.54 2.75 -3.55
C GLY A 160 -9.98 2.37 -3.23
N TYR A 161 -10.36 1.11 -3.46
CA TYR A 161 -11.68 0.60 -3.11
C TYR A 161 -11.65 -0.83 -2.52
N PRO A 162 -12.55 -1.14 -1.58
CA PRO A 162 -12.59 -2.42 -0.89
C PRO A 162 -12.69 -3.66 -1.78
N ALA A 163 -13.82 -3.85 -2.47
CA ALA A 163 -14.04 -4.93 -3.42
C ALA A 163 -15.33 -4.74 -4.22
N THR A 164 -15.39 -5.32 -5.41
CA THR A 164 -16.58 -5.45 -6.26
C THR A 164 -17.10 -6.88 -6.23
N GLY A 165 -18.43 -7.06 -6.22
CA GLY A 165 -19.09 -8.37 -6.13
C GLY A 165 -19.15 -9.19 -7.42
N ARG A 166 -18.24 -8.93 -8.36
CA ARG A 166 -18.15 -9.64 -9.64
C ARG A 166 -16.68 -9.94 -9.95
N PRO A 167 -16.35 -11.17 -10.36
CA PRO A 167 -17.23 -12.33 -10.53
C PRO A 167 -17.55 -13.03 -9.20
N THR A 168 -16.74 -12.81 -8.16
CA THR A 168 -16.91 -13.40 -6.84
C THR A 168 -17.90 -12.55 -6.02
N PRO A 169 -18.94 -13.14 -5.41
CA PRO A 169 -19.84 -12.43 -4.51
C PRO A 169 -19.10 -11.79 -3.33
N LEU A 170 -19.64 -10.67 -2.84
CA LEU A 170 -19.17 -10.06 -1.61
C LEU A 170 -19.54 -10.96 -0.42
N PRO A 171 -18.74 -10.96 0.66
CA PRO A 171 -19.02 -11.78 1.84
C PRO A 171 -20.29 -11.31 2.58
N ASP A 172 -20.84 -12.19 3.41
CA ASP A 172 -21.98 -11.85 4.27
C ASP A 172 -21.66 -10.65 5.18
N GLY A 173 -22.68 -9.80 5.43
CA GLY A 173 -22.53 -8.60 6.25
C GLY A 173 -21.77 -7.45 5.57
N TRP A 174 -21.46 -7.53 4.28
CA TRP A 174 -20.72 -6.48 3.55
C TRP A 174 -21.33 -5.08 3.70
N ASP A 175 -22.65 -4.98 3.56
CA ASP A 175 -23.36 -3.70 3.63
C ASP A 175 -23.42 -3.10 5.04
N GLU A 176 -23.04 -3.86 6.07
CA GLU A 176 -22.93 -3.38 7.46
C GLU A 176 -21.57 -2.74 7.74
N ILE A 177 -20.58 -2.95 6.86
CA ILE A 177 -19.22 -2.42 7.03
C ILE A 177 -19.15 -0.99 6.48
N ALA A 178 -18.78 -0.03 7.35
CA ALA A 178 -18.73 1.38 6.98
C ALA A 178 -17.74 1.63 5.82
N GLY A 179 -18.25 2.22 4.74
CA GLY A 179 -17.46 2.55 3.55
C GLY A 179 -17.21 1.39 2.57
N ALA A 180 -17.69 0.17 2.87
CA ALA A 180 -17.50 -1.01 2.03
C ALA A 180 -18.42 -1.02 0.79
N SER A 181 -19.67 -0.59 0.94
CA SER A 181 -20.62 -0.50 -0.17
C SER A 181 -20.26 0.62 -1.14
N GLY A 182 -20.74 0.51 -2.39
CA GLY A 182 -20.59 1.54 -3.42
C GLY A 182 -19.34 1.44 -4.29
N CYS A 183 -18.52 0.38 -4.20
CA CYS A 183 -17.34 0.21 -5.05
C CYS A 183 -17.67 0.19 -6.55
N THR A 184 -18.77 -0.44 -6.95
CA THR A 184 -19.25 -0.40 -8.34
C THR A 184 -19.69 1.01 -8.75
N LEU A 185 -20.37 1.75 -7.87
CA LEU A 185 -20.78 3.12 -8.13
C LEU A 185 -19.57 4.04 -8.33
N GLU A 186 -18.56 3.95 -7.46
CA GLU A 186 -17.34 4.74 -7.56
C GLU A 186 -16.62 4.52 -8.90
N ASN A 187 -16.38 3.25 -9.26
CA ASN A 187 -15.74 2.92 -10.54
C ASN A 187 -16.54 3.45 -11.73
N ARG A 188 -17.89 3.35 -11.69
CA ARG A 188 -18.77 3.92 -12.73
C ARG A 188 -18.72 5.45 -12.79
N LEU A 189 -18.61 6.14 -11.65
CA LEU A 189 -18.52 7.60 -11.61
C LEU A 189 -17.19 8.10 -12.17
N PHE A 190 -16.06 7.43 -11.85
CA PHE A 190 -14.79 7.71 -12.52
C PHE A 190 -14.83 7.38 -14.01
N ALA A 191 -15.44 6.26 -14.39
CA ALA A 191 -15.61 5.88 -15.80
C ALA A 191 -16.41 6.92 -16.59
N GLY A 192 -17.55 7.38 -16.05
CA GLY A 192 -18.41 8.37 -16.68
C GLY A 192 -17.77 9.73 -16.90
N ARG A 193 -16.65 10.02 -16.22
CA ARG A 193 -15.88 11.26 -16.34
C ARG A 193 -14.49 11.07 -16.95
N TYR A 194 -14.18 9.86 -17.40
CA TYR A 194 -12.82 9.50 -17.82
C TYR A 194 -12.30 10.43 -18.93
N ASP A 195 -13.13 10.75 -19.92
CA ASP A 195 -12.75 11.64 -21.02
C ASP A 195 -12.45 13.08 -20.52
N GLU A 196 -13.15 13.56 -19.49
CA GLU A 196 -12.86 14.87 -18.89
C GLU A 196 -11.50 14.88 -18.18
N PHE A 197 -11.18 13.82 -17.43
CA PHE A 197 -9.86 13.66 -16.80
C PHE A 197 -8.76 13.58 -17.87
N ALA A 198 -8.95 12.75 -18.89
CA ALA A 198 -8.00 12.57 -19.98
C ALA A 198 -7.77 13.89 -20.75
N ALA A 199 -8.82 14.67 -21.02
CA ALA A 199 -8.72 15.97 -21.68
C ALA A 199 -7.88 16.99 -20.89
N ARG A 200 -7.74 16.82 -19.57
CA ARG A 200 -6.88 17.62 -18.69
C ARG A 200 -5.49 17.03 -18.48
N GLY A 201 -5.20 15.90 -19.13
CA GLY A 201 -3.96 15.15 -18.95
C GLY A 201 -3.84 14.49 -17.58
N ILE A 202 -4.96 14.12 -16.96
CA ILE A 202 -4.99 13.44 -15.66
C ILE A 202 -5.20 11.94 -15.88
N ALA A 203 -4.29 11.12 -15.38
CA ALA A 203 -4.45 9.67 -15.36
C ALA A 203 -5.37 9.25 -14.21
N VAL A 204 -6.29 8.33 -14.46
CA VAL A 204 -7.16 7.73 -13.44
C VAL A 204 -6.76 6.28 -13.24
N ARG A 205 -6.55 5.86 -11.98
CA ARG A 205 -6.15 4.50 -11.62
C ARG A 205 -6.96 4.02 -10.41
N GLY A 206 -7.71 2.94 -10.60
CA GLY A 206 -8.39 2.25 -9.51
C GLY A 206 -7.49 1.18 -8.89
N VAL A 207 -7.51 1.00 -7.58
CA VAL A 207 -6.72 -0.02 -6.88
C VAL A 207 -7.59 -0.79 -5.89
N SER A 208 -7.44 -2.11 -5.89
CA SER A 208 -8.06 -2.99 -4.90
C SER A 208 -7.14 -4.16 -4.57
N THR A 209 -7.38 -4.82 -3.44
CA THR A 209 -6.74 -6.08 -3.06
C THR A 209 -7.39 -7.30 -3.73
N GLN A 210 -8.35 -7.08 -4.63
CA GLN A 210 -8.91 -8.14 -5.48
C GLN A 210 -7.89 -8.63 -6.50
N ARG A 211 -7.96 -9.92 -6.84
CA ARG A 211 -7.09 -10.52 -7.83
C ARG A 211 -7.27 -9.88 -9.20
N THR A 212 -6.23 -9.91 -10.03
CA THR A 212 -6.25 -9.32 -11.36
C THR A 212 -7.35 -9.90 -12.26
N ASP A 213 -7.61 -11.21 -12.19
CA ASP A 213 -8.67 -11.88 -12.96
C ASP A 213 -10.07 -11.39 -12.57
N GLU A 214 -10.30 -11.15 -11.27
CA GLU A 214 -11.55 -10.60 -10.77
C GLU A 214 -11.77 -9.17 -11.28
N GLN A 215 -10.74 -8.33 -11.18
CA GLN A 215 -10.81 -6.96 -11.68
C GLN A 215 -10.98 -6.89 -13.20
N GLN A 216 -10.37 -7.80 -13.96
CA GLN A 216 -10.57 -7.92 -15.41
C GLN A 216 -12.00 -8.31 -15.79
N ALA A 217 -12.60 -9.22 -15.03
CA ALA A 217 -14.00 -9.61 -15.25
C ALA A 217 -14.96 -8.47 -14.89
N PHE A 218 -14.71 -7.77 -13.78
CA PHE A 218 -15.46 -6.58 -13.39
C PHE A 218 -15.34 -5.45 -14.43
N ALA A 219 -14.11 -5.09 -14.83
CA ALA A 219 -13.87 -4.02 -15.80
C ALA A 219 -14.56 -4.28 -17.14
N ARG A 220 -14.57 -5.53 -17.61
CA ARG A 220 -15.31 -5.93 -18.82
C ARG A 220 -16.82 -5.82 -18.66
N ALA A 221 -17.36 -6.22 -17.51
CA ALA A 221 -18.80 -6.19 -17.25
C ALA A 221 -19.34 -4.75 -17.07
N GLU A 222 -18.51 -3.84 -16.59
CA GLU A 222 -18.88 -2.44 -16.30
C GLU A 222 -18.28 -1.43 -17.31
N GLU A 223 -17.66 -1.93 -18.39
CA GLU A 223 -17.04 -1.12 -19.45
C GLU A 223 -16.07 -0.04 -18.92
N ILE A 224 -15.24 -0.41 -17.94
CA ILE A 224 -14.33 0.53 -17.25
C ILE A 224 -13.18 0.95 -18.19
N PRO A 225 -13.02 2.26 -18.49
CA PRO A 225 -12.04 2.74 -19.47
C PRO A 225 -10.65 3.01 -18.87
N HIS A 226 -10.56 3.22 -17.56
CA HIS A 226 -9.30 3.45 -16.84
C HIS A 226 -8.69 2.14 -16.33
N LEU A 227 -7.40 2.16 -15.99
CA LEU A 227 -6.72 0.98 -15.44
C LEU A 227 -7.19 0.70 -14.01
N LEU A 228 -7.55 -0.56 -13.77
CA LEU A 228 -7.69 -1.12 -12.43
C LEU A 228 -6.47 -1.98 -12.11
N LEU A 229 -5.93 -1.81 -10.91
CA LEU A 229 -4.67 -2.39 -10.43
C LEU A 229 -4.94 -3.33 -9.23
N SER A 230 -4.27 -4.47 -9.22
CA SER A 230 -4.34 -5.46 -8.15
C SER A 230 -3.19 -5.30 -7.17
N ASP A 231 -3.51 -4.87 -5.96
CA ASP A 231 -2.59 -4.83 -4.82
C ASP A 231 -2.76 -6.08 -3.93
N LEU A 232 -2.92 -7.25 -4.56
CA LEU A 232 -3.19 -8.52 -3.86
C LEU A 232 -2.10 -8.86 -2.83
N ASP A 233 -0.84 -8.55 -3.16
CA ASP A 233 0.32 -8.78 -2.31
C ASP A 233 0.60 -7.61 -1.33
N LEU A 234 -0.29 -6.61 -1.30
CA LEU A 234 -0.25 -5.46 -0.39
C LEU A 234 1.01 -4.59 -0.53
N GLU A 235 1.56 -4.47 -1.74
CA GLU A 235 2.73 -3.65 -2.02
C GLU A 235 2.45 -2.15 -1.79
N LEU A 236 1.38 -1.63 -2.41
CA LEU A 236 1.00 -0.23 -2.28
C LEU A 236 0.48 0.06 -0.87
N VAL A 237 -0.36 -0.82 -0.33
CA VAL A 237 -0.90 -0.71 1.03
C VAL A 237 0.25 -0.61 2.05
N ALA A 238 1.25 -1.48 1.98
CA ALA A 238 2.38 -1.43 2.91
C ALA A 238 3.27 -0.21 2.68
N ALA A 239 3.56 0.13 1.41
CA ALA A 239 4.38 1.27 1.05
C ALA A 239 3.79 2.59 1.58
N LEU A 240 2.49 2.83 1.37
CA LEU A 240 1.85 4.07 1.79
C LEU A 240 1.19 3.97 3.17
N ARG A 241 1.20 2.79 3.79
CA ARG A 241 0.50 2.49 5.05
C ARG A 241 -1.00 2.79 4.96
N LEU A 242 -1.60 2.45 3.82
CA LEU A 242 -3.01 2.68 3.56
C LEU A 242 -3.88 1.90 4.57
N PRO A 243 -5.04 2.45 4.96
CA PRO A 243 -5.95 1.77 5.86
C PRO A 243 -6.56 0.53 5.22
N THR A 244 -6.59 -0.57 5.97
CA THR A 244 -7.30 -1.79 5.60
C THR A 244 -8.34 -2.19 6.64
N PHE A 245 -9.15 -3.17 6.30
CA PHE A 245 -10.00 -3.92 7.21
C PHE A 245 -10.12 -5.36 6.72
N ARG A 246 -10.46 -6.30 7.61
CA ARG A 246 -10.65 -7.70 7.23
C ARG A 246 -12.11 -7.99 6.89
N ALA A 247 -12.35 -8.56 5.72
CA ALA A 247 -13.67 -9.05 5.30
C ALA A 247 -13.54 -10.23 4.33
N GLY A 248 -14.37 -11.26 4.53
CA GLY A 248 -14.36 -12.46 3.68
C GLY A 248 -13.03 -13.23 3.68
N GLY A 249 -12.24 -13.12 4.76
CA GLY A 249 -10.92 -13.78 4.87
C GLY A 249 -9.74 -12.99 4.30
N TYR A 250 -9.98 -11.84 3.67
CA TYR A 250 -8.94 -11.01 3.03
C TYR A 250 -8.76 -9.67 3.74
N GLU A 251 -7.56 -9.11 3.64
CA GLU A 251 -7.32 -7.67 3.88
C GLU A 251 -7.92 -6.88 2.71
N ARG A 252 -8.80 -5.94 3.02
CA ARG A 252 -9.47 -5.05 2.06
C ARG A 252 -9.00 -3.62 2.27
N LEU A 253 -8.62 -2.96 1.19
CA LEU A 253 -8.27 -1.55 1.20
C LEU A 253 -9.52 -0.71 1.50
N LYS A 254 -9.45 0.21 2.46
CA LYS A 254 -10.54 1.18 2.64
C LYS A 254 -10.57 2.18 1.49
N ARG A 255 -11.74 2.80 1.30
CA ARG A 255 -11.94 3.83 0.28
C ARG A 255 -11.06 5.05 0.54
N VAL A 256 -10.23 5.42 -0.42
CA VAL A 256 -9.30 6.57 -0.34
C VAL A 256 -9.08 7.13 -1.74
N ILE A 257 -8.86 8.44 -1.86
CA ILE A 257 -8.43 9.05 -3.12
C ILE A 257 -7.17 9.90 -2.88
N LEU A 258 -6.16 9.70 -3.71
CA LEU A 258 -4.93 10.47 -3.74
C LEU A 258 -4.81 11.21 -5.07
N VAL A 259 -4.44 12.48 -5.02
CA VAL A 259 -3.99 13.25 -6.18
C VAL A 259 -2.47 13.32 -6.12
N ILE A 260 -1.79 12.79 -7.13
CA ILE A 260 -0.33 12.62 -7.15
C ILE A 260 0.23 13.34 -8.38
N GLY A 261 1.19 14.23 -8.19
CA GLY A 261 1.85 14.91 -9.30
C GLY A 261 2.75 13.98 -10.12
N ALA A 262 3.11 14.40 -11.33
CA ALA A 262 4.09 13.70 -12.18
C ALA A 262 5.46 13.51 -11.50
N ASP A 263 5.78 14.38 -10.53
CA ASP A 263 6.98 14.27 -9.68
C ASP A 263 6.85 13.21 -8.57
N ARG A 264 5.72 12.49 -8.50
CA ARG A 264 5.32 11.50 -7.48
C ARG A 264 4.95 12.09 -6.12
N VAL A 265 4.87 13.41 -5.97
CA VAL A 265 4.46 14.01 -4.70
C VAL A 265 2.95 13.94 -4.57
N VAL A 266 2.45 13.44 -3.43
CA VAL A 266 1.02 13.50 -3.11
C VAL A 266 0.64 14.96 -2.87
N GLN A 267 -0.22 15.49 -3.73
CA GLN A 267 -0.69 16.87 -3.68
C GLN A 267 -1.92 17.02 -2.79
N ALA A 268 -2.79 16.00 -2.77
CA ALA A 268 -4.00 16.01 -1.97
C ALA A 268 -4.46 14.59 -1.62
N VAL A 269 -5.21 14.48 -0.53
CA VAL A 269 -5.77 13.23 0.01
C VAL A 269 -7.24 13.46 0.36
N ARG A 270 -8.12 12.53 -0.02
CA ARG A 270 -9.50 12.48 0.46
C ARG A 270 -9.73 11.20 1.24
N TYR A 271 -9.90 11.38 2.55
CA TYR A 271 -10.29 10.35 3.49
C TYR A 271 -10.89 11.00 4.74
N PRO A 272 -11.91 10.42 5.39
CA PRO A 272 -12.76 9.33 4.90
C PRO A 272 -13.53 9.76 3.65
N VAL A 273 -13.89 8.78 2.81
CA VAL A 273 -14.81 9.01 1.69
C VAL A 273 -16.20 8.58 2.13
N VAL A 274 -17.06 9.56 2.45
CA VAL A 274 -18.44 9.35 2.91
C VAL A 274 -19.48 9.59 1.81
N ASP A 275 -19.14 10.40 0.83
CA ASP A 275 -19.94 10.66 -0.38
C ASP A 275 -19.03 10.42 -1.60
N ILE A 276 -19.37 9.42 -2.39
CA ILE A 276 -18.57 9.00 -3.54
C ILE A 276 -18.66 10.01 -4.68
N ALA A 277 -19.83 10.61 -4.92
CA ALA A 277 -20.01 11.55 -6.02
C ALA A 277 -19.26 12.85 -5.74
N ASP A 278 -19.37 13.37 -4.52
CA ASP A 278 -18.58 14.53 -4.07
C ASP A 278 -17.07 14.24 -4.15
N ALA A 279 -16.64 13.05 -3.76
CA ALA A 279 -15.22 12.69 -3.79
C ALA A 279 -14.65 12.59 -5.21
N VAL A 280 -15.44 12.14 -6.20
CA VAL A 280 -15.04 12.13 -7.61
C VAL A 280 -14.96 13.55 -8.18
N GLU A 281 -15.91 14.43 -7.85
CA GLU A 281 -15.86 15.85 -8.23
C GLU A 281 -14.66 16.56 -7.59
N TRP A 282 -14.42 16.31 -6.30
CA TRP A 282 -13.25 16.80 -5.59
C TRP A 282 -11.94 16.36 -6.28
N ALA A 283 -11.83 15.10 -6.70
CA ALA A 283 -10.64 14.59 -7.37
C ALA A 283 -10.40 15.30 -8.71
N PHE A 284 -11.47 15.54 -9.48
CA PHE A 284 -11.40 16.24 -10.76
C PHE A 284 -11.01 17.71 -10.65
N THR A 285 -11.49 18.39 -9.61
CA THR A 285 -11.22 19.82 -9.38
C THR A 285 -9.85 20.06 -8.73
N THR A 286 -9.33 19.07 -8.01
CA THR A 286 -8.06 19.18 -7.26
C THR A 286 -6.82 18.80 -8.09
N ALA A 287 -6.95 17.88 -9.06
CA ALA A 287 -5.86 17.44 -9.94
C ALA A 287 -5.55 18.45 -11.09
#